data_AF-A0A182DYX3-F1
#
_entry.id   AF-A0A182DYX3-F1
#
_cell.length_a   1.000
_cell.length_b   1.000
_cell.length_c   1.000
_cell.angle_alpha   90.00
_cell.angle_beta   90.00
_cell.angle_gamma   90.00
#
_symmetry.space_group_name_H-M   'P 1'
#
loop_
_entity.id
_entity.type
_entity.pdbx_description
1 polymer ?
#
loop_
_entity_poly.entity_id
_entity_poly.type
_entity_poly.pdbx_seq_one_letter_code
_entity_poly.pdbx_strand_id
1 'polypeptide(L)'
;MHLCAVKKDTMFQYGAVQLITFLSAGNFVLSTCAMDPNMQFVSNGSKHKSWLLNKLFTIRPISGYSGFRRDTFSPSFPLPKSLSYEKKFNLTGISNENLYGVIIEPRNEIEIGNLNSLISSDEEILMKYAFWIIFTGKMTAKTKVAQKLREWFPKTSIDLSSVVGSDAKVADLKLEDFDQMFTSLHMELNDDFTHINELRNFYAQFRPTTENAKFAD
;
A
#
# COMPACT_ATOMS: atom_id res chain seq x y z
N MET A 1 14.29 -11.96 4.09
CA MET A 1 13.81 -11.72 5.48
C MET A 1 12.99 -10.44 5.45
N HIS A 2 11.70 -10.46 5.82
CA HIS A 2 10.83 -9.27 5.74
C HIS A 2 11.45 -8.10 6.52
N LEU A 3 11.31 -6.86 6.04
CA LEU A 3 11.83 -5.66 6.73
C LEU A 3 11.44 -5.59 8.21
N CYS A 4 10.26 -6.14 8.50
CA CYS A 4 9.72 -6.23 9.85
C CYS A 4 10.57 -7.09 10.80
N ALA A 5 11.27 -8.11 10.31
CA ALA A 5 12.18 -8.91 11.14
C ALA A 5 13.53 -8.21 11.39
N VAL A 6 13.86 -7.17 10.61
CA VAL A 6 15.08 -6.36 10.81
C VAL A 6 14.85 -5.31 11.92
N LYS A 7 13.61 -4.88 12.14
CA LYS A 7 13.26 -3.95 13.22
C LYS A 7 13.01 -4.67 14.54
N LYS A 8 13.98 -4.55 15.44
CA LYS A 8 13.98 -5.09 16.81
C LYS A 8 12.90 -4.51 17.73
N ASP A 9 12.24 -3.42 17.34
CA ASP A 9 11.20 -2.78 18.17
C ASP A 9 9.77 -3.21 17.78
N THR A 10 9.64 -4.23 16.93
CA THR A 10 8.34 -4.73 16.48
C THR A 10 8.13 -6.17 16.89
N MET A 11 6.87 -6.62 16.94
CA MET A 11 6.53 -8.02 17.22
C MET A 11 7.10 -9.00 16.19
N PHE A 12 7.44 -8.51 15.00
CA PHE A 12 8.03 -9.32 13.94
C PHE A 12 9.49 -9.68 14.18
N GLN A 13 10.14 -9.11 15.20
CA GLN A 13 11.45 -9.57 15.66
C GLN A 13 11.44 -11.04 16.12
N TYR A 14 10.27 -11.53 16.55
CA TYR A 14 10.06 -12.90 17.01
C TYR A 14 9.69 -13.87 15.87
N GLY A 15 9.72 -13.41 14.62
CA GLY A 15 9.39 -14.18 13.44
C GLY A 15 8.12 -13.71 12.72
N ALA A 16 7.61 -14.55 11.82
CA ALA A 16 6.37 -14.27 11.08
C ALA A 16 5.15 -14.40 12.01
N VAL A 17 4.79 -13.29 12.68
CA VAL A 17 3.64 -13.26 13.58
C VAL A 17 2.35 -13.08 12.79
N GLN A 18 1.42 -14.01 12.97
CA GLN A 18 0.04 -13.88 12.47
C GLN A 18 -0.78 -13.02 13.43
N LEU A 19 -1.50 -12.05 12.88
CA LEU A 19 -2.40 -11.16 13.59
C LEU A 19 -3.84 -11.51 13.25
N ILE A 20 -4.65 -11.78 14.27
CA ILE A 20 -6.10 -11.91 14.14
C ILE A 20 -6.72 -10.69 14.81
N THR A 21 -7.43 -9.86 14.05
CA THR A 21 -7.95 -8.58 14.55
C THR A 21 -9.26 -8.19 13.89
N PHE A 22 -9.87 -7.12 14.39
CA PHE A 22 -11.11 -6.55 13.87
C PHE A 22 -10.84 -5.14 13.33
N LEU A 23 -11.24 -4.89 12.08
CA LEU A 23 -11.07 -3.60 11.42
C LEU A 23 -12.42 -2.89 11.28
N SER A 24 -12.42 -1.56 11.40
CA SER A 24 -13.55 -0.74 10.96
C SER A 24 -13.80 -0.94 9.46
N ALA A 25 -15.01 -0.66 8.99
CA ALA A 25 -15.37 -0.79 7.57
C ALA A 25 -14.35 -0.10 6.63
N GLY A 26 -13.92 1.12 6.95
CA GLY A 26 -12.92 1.84 6.15
C GLY A 26 -11.56 1.15 6.10
N ASN A 27 -11.07 0.65 7.23
CA ASN A 27 -9.79 -0.07 7.29
C ASN A 27 -9.88 -1.45 6.63
N PHE A 28 -11.01 -2.13 6.78
CA PHE A 28 -11.28 -3.39 6.11
C PHE A 28 -11.22 -3.22 4.58
N VAL A 29 -11.95 -2.24 4.05
CA VAL A 29 -11.93 -1.90 2.62
C VAL A 29 -10.51 -1.55 2.17
N LEU A 30 -9.79 -0.70 2.92
CA LEU A 30 -8.42 -0.35 2.59
C LEU A 30 -7.51 -1.59 2.53
N SER A 31 -7.81 -2.62 3.32
CA SER A 31 -7.04 -3.86 3.33
C SER A 31 -7.39 -4.82 2.18
N THR A 32 -8.61 -4.77 1.62
CA THR A 32 -9.08 -5.78 0.66
C THR A 32 -9.40 -5.25 -0.75
N CYS A 33 -9.64 -3.95 -0.92
CA CYS A 33 -10.22 -3.40 -2.14
C CYS A 33 -9.40 -3.60 -3.43
N ALA A 34 -8.08 -3.79 -3.35
CA ALA A 34 -7.28 -4.11 -4.54
C ALA A 34 -7.57 -5.51 -5.11
N MET A 35 -7.92 -6.45 -4.24
CA MET A 35 -8.14 -7.86 -4.59
C MET A 35 -9.61 -8.18 -4.85
N ASP A 36 -10.48 -7.19 -4.68
CA ASP A 36 -11.93 -7.40 -4.64
C ASP A 36 -12.64 -6.72 -5.83
N PRO A 37 -13.25 -7.50 -6.75
CA PRO A 37 -13.95 -6.95 -7.90
C PRO A 37 -15.22 -6.17 -7.52
N ASN A 38 -15.77 -6.36 -6.33
CA ASN A 38 -16.93 -5.59 -5.87
C ASN A 38 -16.54 -4.18 -5.40
N MET A 39 -15.25 -3.91 -5.17
CA MET A 39 -14.75 -2.64 -4.63
C MET A 39 -14.14 -1.72 -5.70
N GLN A 40 -14.47 -1.92 -6.97
CA GLN A 40 -13.89 -1.12 -8.06
C GLN A 40 -14.25 0.37 -8.01
N PHE A 41 -15.29 0.74 -7.26
CA PHE A 41 -15.69 2.13 -7.04
C PHE A 41 -14.78 2.92 -6.07
N VAL A 42 -13.92 2.23 -5.34
CA VAL A 42 -12.98 2.84 -4.39
C VAL A 42 -11.92 3.65 -5.14
N SER A 43 -11.40 4.70 -4.51
CA SER A 43 -10.41 5.58 -5.12
C SER A 43 -9.12 4.84 -5.50
N ASN A 44 -8.47 5.29 -6.58
CA ASN A 44 -7.21 4.70 -7.07
C ASN A 44 -6.13 4.65 -5.98
N GLY A 45 -5.98 5.72 -5.19
CA GLY A 45 -5.01 5.76 -4.10
C GLY A 45 -5.28 4.75 -2.99
N SER A 46 -6.55 4.43 -2.70
CA SER A 46 -6.87 3.38 -1.72
C SER A 46 -6.58 2.00 -2.29
N LYS A 47 -6.86 1.78 -3.58
CA LYS A 47 -6.47 0.52 -4.28
C LYS A 47 -4.96 0.32 -4.28
N HIS A 48 -4.16 1.37 -4.52
CA HIS A 48 -2.69 1.28 -4.46
C HIS A 48 -2.19 0.94 -3.05
N LYS A 49 -2.76 1.57 -2.01
CA LYS A 49 -2.43 1.21 -0.61
C LYS A 49 -2.81 -0.22 -0.27
N SER A 50 -4.00 -0.65 -0.71
CA SER A 50 -4.47 -2.03 -0.56
C SER A 50 -3.55 -3.01 -1.30
N TRP A 51 -3.11 -2.67 -2.50
CA TRP A 51 -2.15 -3.44 -3.28
C TRP A 51 -0.84 -3.64 -2.53
N LEU A 52 -0.23 -2.55 -2.08
CA LEU A 52 1.00 -2.61 -1.28
C LEU A 52 0.82 -3.48 -0.03
N LEU A 53 -0.28 -3.31 0.68
CA LEU A 53 -0.54 -4.11 1.88
C LEU A 53 -0.65 -5.61 1.56
N ASN A 54 -1.33 -5.97 0.46
CA ASN A 54 -1.45 -7.36 0.02
C ASN A 54 -0.18 -7.93 -0.62
N LYS A 55 0.78 -7.08 -1.02
CA LYS A 55 2.12 -7.51 -1.44
C LYS A 55 3.00 -7.88 -0.26
N LEU A 56 2.84 -7.18 0.87
CA LEU A 56 3.61 -7.40 2.09
C LEU A 56 2.98 -8.49 2.98
N PHE A 57 1.65 -8.57 2.99
CA PHE A 57 0.88 -9.44 3.87
C PHE A 57 -0.12 -10.26 3.07
N THR A 58 -0.42 -11.47 3.56
CA THR A 58 -1.64 -12.18 3.19
C THR A 58 -2.74 -11.73 4.14
N ILE A 59 -3.82 -11.18 3.58
CA ILE A 59 -4.96 -10.67 4.34
C ILE A 59 -6.18 -11.50 3.99
N ARG A 60 -6.78 -12.13 4.99
CA ARG A 60 -7.92 -13.03 4.83
C ARG A 60 -9.08 -12.58 5.70
N PRO A 61 -10.21 -12.14 5.11
CA PRO A 61 -11.43 -11.91 5.85
C PRO A 61 -11.92 -13.22 6.51
N ILE A 62 -12.25 -13.19 7.80
CA ILE A 62 -12.69 -14.38 8.54
C ILE A 62 -14.11 -14.80 8.11
N SER A 63 -14.98 -13.81 7.91
CA SER A 63 -16.40 -14.02 7.61
C SER A 63 -16.82 -13.31 6.32
N GLY A 64 -15.90 -13.12 5.37
CA GLY A 64 -16.15 -12.32 4.17
C GLY A 64 -16.57 -10.88 4.53
N TYR A 65 -17.75 -10.47 4.06
CA TYR A 65 -18.34 -9.16 4.40
C TYR A 65 -19.30 -9.22 5.61
N SER A 66 -19.46 -10.37 6.27
CA SER A 66 -20.26 -10.45 7.48
C SER A 66 -19.47 -9.89 8.66
N GLY A 67 -19.67 -8.61 8.93
CA GLY A 67 -19.10 -7.93 10.10
C GLY A 67 -19.90 -8.16 11.38
N PHE A 68 -19.26 -7.84 12.51
CA PHE A 68 -19.82 -7.88 13.85
C PHE A 68 -20.22 -6.46 14.27
N ARG A 69 -21.42 -6.28 14.81
CA ARG A 69 -21.84 -4.94 15.25
C ARG A 69 -20.93 -4.44 16.38
N ARG A 70 -20.63 -3.14 16.38
CA ARG A 70 -19.73 -2.51 17.37
C ARG A 70 -20.15 -2.68 18.83
N ASP A 71 -21.45 -2.88 19.08
CA ASP A 71 -22.06 -3.09 20.39
C ASP A 71 -21.90 -4.52 20.91
N THR A 72 -21.44 -5.45 20.05
CA THR A 72 -21.11 -6.83 20.45
C THR A 72 -19.81 -6.89 21.28
N PHE A 73 -19.00 -5.84 21.23
CA PHE A 73 -17.75 -5.73 21.98
C PHE A 73 -17.93 -4.92 23.26
N SER A 74 -17.16 -5.27 24.30
CA SER A 74 -17.12 -4.56 25.58
C SER A 74 -15.68 -4.15 25.91
N PRO A 75 -15.38 -2.83 25.97
CA PRO A 75 -16.26 -1.71 25.67
C PRO A 75 -16.58 -1.62 24.17
N SER A 76 -17.66 -0.90 23.83
CA SER A 76 -18.02 -0.67 22.43
C SER A 76 -16.93 0.10 21.72
N PHE A 77 -16.57 -0.33 20.51
CA PHE A 77 -15.55 0.36 19.72
C PHE A 77 -16.05 1.72 19.22
N PRO A 78 -15.24 2.78 19.31
CA PRO A 78 -15.56 4.05 18.68
C PRO A 78 -15.38 3.93 17.17
N LEU A 79 -16.47 4.06 16.42
CA LEU A 79 -16.45 4.07 14.95
C LEU A 79 -16.73 5.47 14.41
N PRO A 80 -16.17 5.83 13.23
CA PRO A 80 -16.43 7.13 12.60
C PRO A 80 -17.91 7.26 12.25
N LYS A 81 -18.43 8.49 12.27
CA LYS A 81 -19.86 8.76 11.99
C LYS A 81 -20.27 8.51 10.54
N SER A 82 -19.32 8.57 9.62
CA SER A 82 -19.60 8.40 8.18
C SER A 82 -18.42 7.74 7.48
N LEU A 83 -18.72 7.07 6.37
CA LEU A 83 -17.75 6.44 5.50
C LEU A 83 -17.94 6.94 4.06
N SER A 84 -16.86 7.32 3.38
CA SER A 84 -16.95 7.64 1.95
C SER A 84 -17.51 6.44 1.18
N TYR A 85 -18.37 6.66 0.20
CA TYR A 85 -19.02 5.58 -0.57
C TYR A 85 -19.92 4.63 0.23
N GLU A 86 -20.37 5.01 1.43
CA GLU A 86 -21.21 4.17 2.31
C GLU A 86 -22.40 3.51 1.60
N LYS A 87 -23.11 4.23 0.72
CA LYS A 87 -24.21 3.64 -0.07
C LYS A 87 -23.76 2.45 -0.91
N LYS A 88 -22.59 2.54 -1.53
CA LYS A 88 -22.02 1.45 -2.35
C LYS A 88 -21.52 0.30 -1.46
N PHE A 89 -20.92 0.63 -0.31
CA PHE A 89 -20.52 -0.39 0.66
C PHE A 89 -21.72 -1.17 1.21
N ASN A 90 -22.81 -0.50 1.56
CA ASN A 90 -24.04 -1.16 2.01
C ASN A 90 -24.61 -2.11 0.93
N LEU A 91 -24.53 -1.75 -0.35
CA LEU A 91 -24.92 -2.65 -1.46
C LEU A 91 -24.05 -3.91 -1.56
N THR A 92 -22.80 -3.83 -1.11
CA THR A 92 -21.87 -4.98 -1.01
C THR A 92 -21.96 -5.69 0.35
N GLY A 93 -22.85 -5.28 1.25
CA GLY A 93 -22.99 -5.88 2.58
C GLY A 93 -22.04 -5.32 3.65
N ILE A 94 -21.23 -4.32 3.32
CA ILE A 94 -20.30 -3.66 4.24
C ILE A 94 -21.00 -2.44 4.88
N SER A 95 -21.35 -2.56 6.16
CA SER A 95 -21.87 -1.49 7.01
C SER A 95 -20.78 -0.81 7.85
N ASN A 96 -20.89 0.51 8.03
CA ASN A 96 -20.01 1.31 8.89
C ASN A 96 -20.20 1.05 10.40
N GLU A 97 -21.32 0.44 10.82
CA GLU A 97 -21.58 0.07 12.22
C GLU A 97 -20.90 -1.25 12.64
N ASN A 98 -20.27 -1.92 11.69
CA ASN A 98 -19.66 -3.21 11.88
C ASN A 98 -18.13 -3.14 11.93
N LEU A 99 -17.58 -4.10 12.65
CA LEU A 99 -16.18 -4.48 12.69
C LEU A 99 -15.99 -5.78 11.90
N TYR A 100 -14.95 -5.86 11.10
CA TYR A 100 -14.69 -6.98 10.20
C TYR A 100 -13.48 -7.75 10.68
N GLY A 101 -13.68 -9.02 11.00
CA GLY A 101 -12.60 -9.91 11.41
C GLY A 101 -11.67 -10.21 10.23
N VAL A 102 -10.37 -10.01 10.43
CA VAL A 102 -9.32 -10.29 9.44
C VAL A 102 -8.16 -11.04 10.09
N ILE A 103 -7.57 -11.93 9.30
CA ILE A 103 -6.27 -12.54 9.58
C ILE A 103 -5.26 -11.81 8.69
N ILE A 104 -4.17 -11.33 9.29
CA ILE A 104 -3.06 -10.65 8.62
C ILE A 104 -1.79 -11.42 8.95
N GLU A 105 -1.10 -11.92 7.94
CA GLU A 105 0.15 -12.65 8.11
C GLU A 105 1.21 -12.11 7.15
N PRO A 106 2.46 -11.88 7.60
CA PRO A 106 3.54 -11.48 6.70
C PRO A 106 3.73 -12.54 5.60
N ARG A 107 3.95 -12.09 4.37
CA ARG A 107 4.37 -13.01 3.31
C ARG A 107 5.84 -13.37 3.48
N ASN A 108 6.16 -14.62 3.22
CA ASN A 108 7.55 -15.11 3.21
C ASN A 108 8.32 -14.57 2.00
N GLU A 109 7.61 -14.33 0.90
CA GLU A 109 8.15 -13.84 -0.37
C GLU A 109 7.31 -12.66 -0.86
N ILE A 110 8.00 -11.62 -1.32
CA ILE A 110 7.37 -10.41 -1.85
C ILE A 110 7.63 -10.40 -3.35
N GLU A 111 6.56 -10.50 -4.13
CA GLU A 111 6.64 -10.54 -5.58
C GLU A 111 6.47 -9.14 -6.17
N ILE A 112 7.56 -8.57 -6.71
CA ILE A 112 7.52 -7.29 -7.44
C ILE A 112 8.12 -7.53 -8.82
N GLY A 113 7.26 -7.90 -9.77
CA GLY A 113 7.68 -8.25 -11.12
C GLY A 113 8.81 -9.29 -11.09
N ASN A 114 9.97 -8.91 -11.62
CA ASN A 114 11.14 -9.78 -11.73
C ASN A 114 12.20 -9.53 -10.62
N LEU A 115 11.90 -8.73 -9.59
CA LEU A 115 12.86 -8.33 -8.54
C LEU A 115 12.86 -9.22 -7.28
N ASN A 116 12.17 -10.36 -7.31
CA ASN A 116 11.86 -11.17 -6.11
C ASN A 116 13.09 -11.56 -5.27
N SER A 117 14.24 -11.84 -5.90
CA SER A 117 15.48 -12.19 -5.21
C SER A 117 16.12 -11.01 -4.45
N LEU A 118 16.09 -9.81 -5.04
CA LEU A 118 16.73 -8.59 -4.51
C LEU A 118 16.03 -8.08 -3.26
N ILE A 119 14.71 -8.18 -3.23
CA ILE A 119 13.84 -7.69 -2.14
C ILE A 119 14.10 -8.42 -0.83
N SER A 120 14.51 -9.69 -0.90
CA SER A 120 14.73 -10.52 0.29
C SER A 120 15.89 -10.02 1.18
N SER A 121 16.78 -9.18 0.60
CA SER A 121 18.01 -8.67 1.21
C SER A 121 18.15 -7.15 1.21
N ASP A 122 17.28 -6.41 0.51
CA ASP A 122 17.45 -4.96 0.28
C ASP A 122 16.28 -4.13 0.82
N GLU A 123 16.54 -3.47 1.96
CA GLU A 123 15.61 -2.53 2.60
C GLU A 123 15.30 -1.33 1.72
N GLU A 124 16.30 -0.82 1.01
CA GLU A 124 16.16 0.37 0.18
C GLU A 124 15.19 0.10 -0.97
N ILE A 125 15.30 -1.05 -1.63
CA ILE A 125 14.38 -1.45 -2.71
C ILE A 125 12.94 -1.53 -2.21
N LEU A 126 12.70 -2.14 -1.05
CA LEU A 126 11.36 -2.21 -0.45
C LEU A 126 10.80 -0.83 -0.13
N MET A 127 11.64 0.06 0.38
CA MET A 127 11.27 1.43 0.69
C MET A 127 10.98 2.25 -0.57
N LYS A 128 11.78 2.08 -1.63
CA LYS A 128 11.51 2.67 -2.97
C LYS A 128 10.19 2.16 -3.53
N TYR A 129 9.91 0.86 -3.39
CA TYR A 129 8.68 0.26 -3.88
C TYR A 129 7.45 0.78 -3.13
N ALA A 130 7.51 0.80 -1.79
CA ALA A 130 6.43 1.34 -0.98
C ALA A 130 6.14 2.81 -1.32
N PHE A 131 7.20 3.62 -1.47
CA PHE A 131 7.08 4.99 -1.95
C PHE A 131 6.43 5.03 -3.33
N TRP A 132 6.93 4.26 -4.28
CA TRP A 132 6.45 4.21 -5.66
C TRP A 132 4.95 3.95 -5.74
N ILE A 133 4.48 2.87 -5.11
CA ILE A 133 3.06 2.50 -5.13
C ILE A 133 2.18 3.58 -4.49
N ILE A 134 2.61 4.16 -3.36
CA ILE A 134 1.85 5.22 -2.70
C ILE A 134 1.84 6.49 -3.57
N PHE A 135 2.97 6.82 -4.19
CA PHE A 135 3.16 8.03 -4.98
C PHE A 135 2.37 7.96 -6.29
N THR A 136 2.43 6.85 -7.01
CA THR A 136 1.65 6.64 -8.24
C THR A 136 0.15 6.56 -7.96
N GLY A 137 -0.25 6.06 -6.78
CA GLY A 137 -1.64 6.06 -6.33
C GLY A 137 -2.28 7.46 -6.19
N LYS A 138 -1.47 8.53 -6.10
CA LYS A 138 -1.95 9.92 -6.10
C LYS A 138 -2.39 10.41 -7.49
N MET A 139 -1.99 9.71 -8.56
CA MET A 139 -2.34 10.11 -9.93
C MET A 139 -3.83 9.96 -10.21
N THR A 140 -4.36 10.85 -11.06
CA THR A 140 -5.76 10.81 -11.47
C THR A 140 -5.99 9.82 -12.60
N ALA A 141 -7.20 9.30 -12.73
CA ALA A 141 -7.59 8.35 -13.77
C ALA A 141 -7.25 8.83 -15.21
N LYS A 142 -7.28 10.15 -15.47
CA LYS A 142 -7.03 10.74 -16.80
C LYS A 142 -5.55 11.02 -17.07
N THR A 143 -4.68 10.89 -16.08
CA THR A 143 -3.25 11.21 -16.19
C THR A 143 -2.59 10.27 -17.19
N LYS A 144 -1.92 10.82 -18.21
CA LYS A 144 -1.07 10.06 -19.13
C LYS A 144 0.22 9.65 -18.43
N VAL A 145 0.45 8.35 -18.27
CA VAL A 145 1.53 7.85 -17.42
C VAL A 145 2.90 8.10 -18.05
N ALA A 146 3.08 7.79 -19.34
CA ALA A 146 4.34 8.02 -20.06
C ALA A 146 4.82 9.47 -19.96
N GLN A 147 3.89 10.44 -20.04
CA GLN A 147 4.21 11.86 -19.89
C GLN A 147 4.73 12.18 -18.49
N LYS A 148 4.05 11.68 -17.45
CA LYS A 148 4.49 11.89 -16.07
C LYS A 148 5.84 11.24 -15.77
N LEU A 149 6.09 10.05 -16.30
CA LEU A 149 7.40 9.41 -16.15
C LEU A 149 8.52 10.28 -16.75
N ARG A 150 8.31 10.88 -17.93
CA ARG A 150 9.31 11.81 -18.52
C ARG A 150 9.54 13.04 -17.65
N GLU A 151 8.49 13.58 -17.04
CA GLU A 151 8.59 14.73 -16.11
C GLU A 151 9.34 14.34 -14.82
N TRP A 152 9.19 13.10 -14.36
CA TRP A 152 9.78 12.62 -13.12
C TRP A 152 11.23 12.14 -13.29
N PHE A 153 11.57 11.64 -14.47
CA PHE A 153 12.88 11.07 -14.80
C PHE A 153 13.49 11.79 -16.01
N PRO A 154 13.80 13.09 -15.91
CA PRO A 154 14.24 13.90 -17.06
C PRO A 154 15.60 13.46 -17.64
N LYS A 155 16.42 12.74 -16.86
CA LYS A 155 17.76 12.29 -17.25
C LYS A 155 17.85 10.78 -17.51
N THR A 156 16.72 10.07 -17.52
CA THR A 156 16.77 8.61 -17.64
C THR A 156 17.29 8.18 -19.00
N SER A 157 18.11 7.14 -18.99
CA SER A 157 18.55 6.45 -20.22
C SER A 157 17.54 5.41 -20.71
N ILE A 158 16.50 5.13 -19.90
CA ILE A 158 15.49 4.12 -20.18
C ILE A 158 14.49 4.65 -21.21
N ASP A 159 14.19 3.83 -22.22
CA ASP A 159 13.10 4.12 -23.13
C ASP A 159 11.75 3.94 -22.44
N LEU A 160 11.19 5.04 -21.93
CA LEU A 160 9.90 5.07 -21.23
C LEU A 160 8.72 4.61 -22.11
N SER A 161 8.85 4.59 -23.43
CA SER A 161 7.82 4.05 -24.32
C SER A 161 7.75 2.52 -24.31
N SER A 162 8.85 1.86 -23.96
CA SER A 162 8.90 0.41 -23.69
C SER A 162 8.35 0.05 -22.31
N VAL A 163 8.34 1.00 -21.37
CA VAL A 163 7.85 0.83 -20.00
C VAL A 163 6.32 0.95 -19.94
N VAL A 164 5.75 1.88 -20.70
CA VAL A 164 4.29 2.09 -20.77
C VAL A 164 3.93 2.73 -22.11
N GLY A 165 2.80 2.31 -22.69
CA GLY A 165 2.28 2.89 -23.93
C GLY A 165 2.14 4.41 -23.84
N SER A 166 2.51 5.11 -24.92
CA SER A 166 2.59 6.58 -24.97
C SER A 166 1.31 7.31 -24.54
N ASP A 167 0.15 6.72 -24.84
CA ASP A 167 -1.17 7.30 -24.56
C ASP A 167 -1.92 6.61 -23.41
N ALA A 168 -1.29 5.63 -22.75
CA ALA A 168 -1.90 4.93 -21.63
C ALA A 168 -2.19 5.89 -20.48
N LYS A 169 -3.45 5.87 -20.02
CA LYS A 169 -3.86 6.61 -18.83
C LYS A 169 -3.87 5.68 -17.63
N VAL A 170 -3.83 6.25 -16.43
CA VAL A 170 -3.94 5.48 -15.18
C VAL A 170 -5.18 4.58 -15.15
N ALA A 171 -6.30 5.03 -15.72
CA ALA A 171 -7.54 4.23 -15.80
C ALA A 171 -7.42 2.96 -16.66
N ASP A 172 -6.48 2.94 -17.60
CA ASP A 172 -6.28 1.85 -18.55
C ASP A 172 -5.33 0.77 -17.99
N LEU A 173 -4.65 1.08 -16.88
CA LEU A 173 -3.62 0.24 -16.27
C LEU A 173 -4.16 -0.55 -15.10
N LYS A 174 -3.63 -1.75 -14.95
CA LYS A 174 -3.79 -2.59 -13.77
C LYS A 174 -2.73 -2.26 -12.72
N LEU A 175 -2.93 -2.74 -11.50
CA LEU A 175 -1.99 -2.49 -10.40
C LEU A 175 -0.64 -3.18 -10.66
N GLU A 176 -0.66 -4.33 -11.32
CA GLU A 176 0.51 -5.09 -11.77
C GLU A 176 1.38 -4.30 -12.76
N ASP A 177 0.79 -3.44 -13.59
CA ASP A 177 1.56 -2.61 -14.51
C ASP A 177 2.49 -1.67 -13.74
N PHE A 178 2.06 -1.18 -12.57
CA PHE A 178 2.91 -0.35 -11.71
C PHE A 178 4.07 -1.13 -11.07
N ASP A 179 3.92 -2.44 -10.84
CA ASP A 179 5.02 -3.30 -10.39
C ASP A 179 6.06 -3.48 -11.51
N GLN A 180 5.62 -3.62 -12.76
CA GLN A 180 6.50 -3.73 -13.92
C GLN A 180 7.24 -2.42 -14.18
N MET A 181 6.54 -1.28 -14.08
CA MET A 181 7.19 0.03 -14.17
C MET A 181 8.25 0.21 -13.08
N PHE A 182 7.95 -0.20 -11.84
CA PHE A 182 8.93 -0.16 -10.76
C PHE A 182 10.15 -1.03 -11.07
N THR A 183 9.93 -2.25 -11.57
CA THR A 183 11.01 -3.17 -11.95
C THR A 183 12.00 -2.50 -12.90
N SER A 184 11.50 -1.76 -13.88
CA SER A 184 12.33 -1.02 -14.84
C SER A 184 12.99 0.23 -14.25
N LEU A 185 12.31 0.95 -13.35
CA LEU A 185 12.69 2.32 -12.96
C LEU A 185 13.29 2.45 -11.55
N HIS A 186 13.32 1.39 -10.74
CA HIS A 186 13.74 1.50 -9.34
C HIS A 186 15.16 2.05 -9.14
N MET A 187 16.08 1.77 -10.07
CA MET A 187 17.45 2.30 -10.04
C MET A 187 17.51 3.80 -10.35
N GLU A 188 16.52 4.33 -11.05
CA GLU A 188 16.40 5.74 -11.42
C GLU A 188 15.73 6.58 -10.31
N LEU A 189 15.17 5.94 -9.28
CA LEU A 189 14.69 6.61 -8.05
C LEU A 189 15.89 7.02 -7.18
N ASN A 190 16.72 7.91 -7.72
CA ASN A 190 17.96 8.40 -7.14
C ASN A 190 17.98 9.94 -7.13
N ASP A 191 19.14 10.56 -6.94
CA ASP A 191 19.26 12.03 -6.81
C ASP A 191 18.80 12.82 -8.04
N ASP A 192 18.72 12.19 -9.22
CA ASP A 192 18.21 12.81 -10.45
C ASP A 192 16.69 12.71 -10.61
N PHE A 193 15.99 12.02 -9.70
CA PHE A 193 14.53 11.94 -9.69
C PHE A 193 13.91 13.26 -9.23
N THR A 194 12.96 13.80 -10.01
CA THR A 194 12.33 15.11 -9.73
C THR A 194 11.70 15.19 -8.33
N HIS A 195 11.19 14.09 -7.79
CA HIS A 195 10.55 14.04 -6.46
C HIS A 195 11.44 13.40 -5.38
N ILE A 196 12.76 13.49 -5.52
CA ILE A 196 13.72 12.91 -4.56
C ILE A 196 13.49 13.39 -3.13
N ASN A 197 13.08 14.65 -2.93
CA ASN A 197 12.77 15.17 -1.59
C ASN A 197 11.54 14.49 -0.97
N GLU A 198 10.52 14.15 -1.77
CA GLU A 198 9.37 13.38 -1.26
C GLU A 198 9.79 11.95 -0.89
N LEU A 199 10.67 11.32 -1.68
CA LEU A 199 11.22 10.01 -1.37
C LEU A 199 12.04 10.03 -0.06
N ARG A 200 12.90 11.04 0.13
CA ARG A 200 13.67 11.23 1.36
C ARG A 200 12.77 11.48 2.58
N ASN A 201 11.73 12.30 2.41
CA ASN A 201 10.74 12.54 3.47
C ASN A 201 9.95 11.28 3.82
N PHE A 202 9.61 10.46 2.81
CA PHE A 202 9.00 9.16 3.04
C PHE A 202 9.92 8.27 3.87
N TYR A 203 11.22 8.21 3.57
CA TYR A 203 12.19 7.40 4.32
C TYR A 203 12.32 7.85 5.79
N ALA A 204 12.28 9.16 6.02
CA ALA A 204 12.38 9.71 7.37
C ALA A 204 11.29 9.22 8.32
N GLN A 205 10.09 8.87 7.81
CA GLN A 205 8.97 8.35 8.62
C GLN A 205 9.27 6.98 9.24
N PHE A 206 10.22 6.23 8.67
CA PHE A 206 10.56 4.89 9.11
C PHE A 206 11.88 4.84 9.89
N ARG A 207 12.60 5.96 9.98
CA ARG A 207 13.78 6.03 10.84
C ARG A 207 13.34 6.04 12.30
N PRO A 208 14.02 5.30 13.20
CA PRO A 208 13.75 5.39 14.63
C PRO A 208 13.85 6.84 15.07
N THR A 209 12.89 7.31 15.87
CA THR A 209 13.03 8.57 16.59
C THR A 209 14.27 8.42 17.46
N THR A 210 15.33 9.19 17.20
CA THR A 210 16.51 9.20 18.06
C THR A 210 16.08 9.44 19.50
N GLU A 211 16.51 8.59 20.43
CA GLU A 211 16.14 8.57 21.87
C GLU A 211 16.38 9.90 22.63
N ASN A 212 16.94 10.92 21.97
CA ASN A 212 17.30 12.21 22.54
C ASN A 212 16.28 13.33 22.33
N ALA A 213 15.05 13.02 21.90
CA ALA A 213 13.97 14.00 21.99
C ALA A 213 13.63 14.17 23.47
N LYS A 214 14.30 15.12 24.13
CA LYS A 214 13.92 15.61 25.46
C LYS A 214 12.42 15.90 25.42
N PHE A 215 11.64 15.07 26.10
CA PHE A 215 10.29 15.45 26.46
C PHE A 215 10.44 16.70 27.32
N ALA A 216 9.86 17.82 26.85
CA ALA A 216 9.85 19.05 27.63
C ALA A 216 9.11 18.77 28.94
N ASP A 217 9.78 19.04 30.06
CA ASP A 217 9.20 19.04 31.41
C ASP A 217 8.01 20.01 31.51
#